data_AF-A0A9C9X5G0-F1
#
_entry.id   AF-A0A9C9X5G0-F1
#
_cell.length_a   1.000
_cell.length_b   1.000
_cell.length_c   1.000
_cell.angle_alpha   90.00
_cell.angle_beta   90.00
_cell.angle_gamma   90.00
#
_symmetry.space_group_name_H-M   'P 1'
#
loop_
_entity.id
_entity.type
_entity.pdbx_description
1 polymer ?
#
loop_
_entity_poly.entity_id
_entity_poly.type
_entity_poly.pdbx_seq_one_letter_code
_entity_poly.pdbx_strand_id
1 'polypeptide(L)'
;MKIVQAVFLLIYFSLFTFGFSYTITVDGDPSDWENNDGGYNYATSLSLHASGYFNGQWIYKGKTGDARDTNNENMDIWELRVGQDGTYLYILGKFNNITDINNPILAFAFSTGSSGTGNWIGDEANTFIENSPQIDFNVILHTGTANTPTAEFYDITGGSNWYTPNGVQVSISTSNNVIEARLPLSSLEISNGENFTFWSCTFLNQKTSTSNYWANDGDCTNDWGGSDSPDAVDGMTEGWTVDENWWNRSEFDDLNNDIENANGVTIIFNDAPLPVTLASFTAFRLNDHVTLKWTTESEIGNAGFEIERAIDQNENFTTISSYLQNPGLIGQGNSSKQHRYSFEDVRVAEGHEYWYKLVDVDVNGNRTFYGPIKVNFSKGIATISTQ
;
A
#
# COMPACT_ATOMS: atom_id res chain seq x y z
N MET A 1 -54.20 6.82 -3.02
CA MET A 1 -52.94 6.29 -3.58
C MET A 1 -51.89 6.41 -2.49
N LYS A 2 -51.27 5.30 -2.08
CA LYS A 2 -50.49 5.19 -0.83
C LYS A 2 -49.22 6.06 -0.89
N ILE A 3 -49.02 6.89 0.12
CA ILE A 3 -47.75 7.57 0.40
C ILE A 3 -46.86 6.53 1.09
N VAL A 4 -45.76 6.16 0.44
CA VAL A 4 -44.73 5.32 1.07
C VAL A 4 -43.74 6.28 1.73
N GLN A 5 -43.79 6.38 3.05
CA GLN A 5 -42.75 7.02 3.85
C GLN A 5 -41.50 6.15 3.80
N ALA A 6 -40.44 6.63 3.16
CA ALA A 6 -39.12 6.02 3.28
C ALA A 6 -38.52 6.42 4.64
N VAL A 7 -38.39 5.45 5.54
CA VAL A 7 -37.62 5.60 6.78
C VAL A 7 -36.14 5.44 6.40
N PHE A 8 -35.37 6.52 6.44
CA PHE A 8 -33.92 6.44 6.31
C PHE A 8 -33.33 5.95 7.64
N LEU A 9 -32.81 4.73 7.62
CA LEU A 9 -32.03 4.11 8.67
C LEU A 9 -30.66 4.82 8.74
N LEU A 10 -30.39 5.52 9.83
CA LEU A 10 -29.09 6.16 10.07
C LEU A 10 -28.10 5.07 10.53
N ILE A 11 -27.21 4.63 9.63
CA ILE A 11 -26.12 3.70 9.95
C ILE A 11 -24.91 4.55 10.35
N TYR A 12 -24.47 4.46 11.60
CA TYR A 12 -23.19 4.99 12.06
C TYR A 12 -22.07 4.21 11.37
N PHE A 13 -21.25 4.86 10.54
CA PHE A 13 -19.95 4.32 10.13
C PHE A 13 -18.89 4.81 11.12
N SER A 14 -18.26 3.86 11.82
CA SER A 14 -17.04 4.09 12.58
C SER A 14 -15.91 4.53 11.64
N LEU A 15 -15.06 5.45 12.09
CA LEU A 15 -13.81 5.81 11.41
C LEU A 15 -12.99 4.54 11.16
N PHE A 16 -12.59 4.30 9.90
CA PHE A 16 -11.61 3.29 9.58
C PHE A 16 -10.21 3.92 9.61
N THR A 17 -9.41 3.47 10.56
CA THR A 17 -7.95 3.51 10.48
C THR A 17 -7.52 2.48 9.45
N PHE A 18 -6.65 2.82 8.48
CA PHE A 18 -5.93 1.82 7.68
C PHE A 18 -4.82 1.18 8.52
N GLY A 19 -5.24 0.38 9.49
CA GLY A 19 -4.66 -0.93 9.68
C GLY A 19 -5.66 -1.94 9.16
N PHE A 20 -5.27 -3.21 9.04
CA PHE A 20 -6.23 -4.30 8.87
C PHE A 20 -7.45 -4.07 9.79
N SER A 21 -8.67 -4.32 9.31
CA SER A 21 -9.85 -4.33 10.19
C SER A 21 -9.87 -5.55 11.14
N TYR A 22 -8.75 -6.27 11.21
CA TYR A 22 -8.53 -7.56 11.81
C TYR A 22 -7.06 -7.67 12.22
N THR A 23 -6.70 -8.66 13.02
CA THR A 23 -5.31 -8.83 13.46
C THR A 23 -4.65 -9.94 12.66
N ILE A 24 -3.44 -9.69 12.16
CA ILE A 24 -2.58 -10.73 11.62
C ILE A 24 -1.67 -11.25 12.73
N THR A 25 -1.65 -12.56 12.91
CA THR A 25 -0.80 -13.29 13.84
C THR A 25 0.18 -14.10 13.04
N VAL A 26 1.48 -13.89 13.26
CA VAL A 26 2.52 -14.69 12.62
C VAL A 26 2.67 -16.01 13.39
N ASP A 27 1.93 -17.04 12.99
CA ASP A 27 1.90 -18.34 13.68
C ASP A 27 1.89 -19.55 12.73
N GLY A 28 1.92 -19.32 11.43
CA GLY A 28 1.93 -20.32 10.36
C GLY A 28 0.54 -20.82 9.99
N ASP A 29 -0.55 -20.22 10.49
CA ASP A 29 -1.93 -20.46 10.07
C ASP A 29 -2.44 -19.30 9.20
N PRO A 30 -2.59 -19.49 7.86
CA PRO A 30 -3.00 -18.40 6.96
C PRO A 30 -4.47 -17.98 7.13
N SER A 31 -5.21 -18.59 8.07
CA SER A 31 -6.65 -18.41 8.20
C SER A 31 -7.06 -16.99 8.60
N ASP A 32 -6.20 -16.24 9.29
CA ASP A 32 -6.37 -14.82 9.61
C ASP A 32 -6.14 -13.89 8.41
N TRP A 33 -5.50 -14.37 7.34
CA TRP A 33 -5.46 -13.69 6.04
C TRP A 33 -6.73 -13.98 5.22
N GLU A 34 -7.16 -15.26 5.20
CA GLU A 34 -8.23 -15.75 4.32
C GLU A 34 -9.65 -15.51 4.87
N ASN A 35 -9.88 -15.73 6.16
CA ASN A 35 -11.21 -15.60 6.77
C ASN A 35 -11.70 -14.15 6.85
N ASN A 36 -10.77 -13.20 6.72
CA ASN A 36 -11.08 -11.78 6.64
C ASN A 36 -11.50 -11.35 5.23
N ASP A 37 -11.60 -12.29 4.29
CA ASP A 37 -12.27 -12.06 3.02
C ASP A 37 -13.79 -12.36 3.05
N GLY A 38 -14.38 -12.55 4.24
CA GLY A 38 -15.81 -12.84 4.39
C GLY A 38 -16.20 -14.21 3.81
N GLY A 39 -15.26 -15.16 3.76
CA GLY A 39 -15.42 -16.46 3.11
C GLY A 39 -15.22 -16.45 1.59
N TYR A 40 -14.75 -15.35 1.01
CA TYR A 40 -14.46 -15.20 -0.42
C TYR A 40 -12.94 -15.13 -0.65
N ASN A 41 -12.25 -16.23 -0.95
CA ASN A 41 -10.82 -16.16 -1.21
C ASN A 41 -10.52 -15.36 -2.51
N TYR A 42 -10.19 -14.06 -2.37
CA TYR A 42 -10.03 -13.15 -3.52
C TYR A 42 -8.91 -13.60 -4.46
N ALA A 43 -7.86 -14.25 -3.94
CA ALA A 43 -6.77 -14.81 -4.74
C ALA A 43 -7.29 -15.78 -5.81
N THR A 44 -8.36 -16.54 -5.53
CA THR A 44 -8.93 -17.47 -6.51
C THR A 44 -9.58 -16.76 -7.70
N SER A 45 -10.01 -15.51 -7.54
CA SER A 45 -10.64 -14.69 -8.58
C SER A 45 -9.66 -13.97 -9.51
N LEU A 46 -8.38 -13.88 -9.11
CA LEU A 46 -7.32 -13.35 -9.95
C LEU A 46 -7.00 -14.30 -11.11
N SER A 47 -6.61 -13.73 -12.24
CA SER A 47 -5.97 -14.50 -13.32
C SER A 47 -4.59 -14.99 -12.84
N LEU A 48 -4.07 -16.05 -13.44
CA LEU A 48 -2.69 -16.48 -13.14
C LEU A 48 -1.71 -15.33 -13.46
N HIS A 49 -0.70 -15.19 -12.61
CA HIS A 49 0.32 -14.13 -12.65
C HIS A 49 -0.26 -12.71 -12.59
N ALA A 50 -1.48 -12.57 -12.06
CA ALA A 50 -2.10 -11.28 -11.80
C ALA A 50 -2.01 -10.93 -10.32
N SER A 51 -2.01 -9.63 -10.04
CA SER A 51 -2.19 -9.11 -8.69
C SER A 51 -3.49 -8.33 -8.55
N GLY A 52 -3.88 -8.08 -7.31
CA GLY A 52 -4.98 -7.21 -6.96
C GLY A 52 -4.91 -6.75 -5.52
N TYR A 53 -5.77 -5.80 -5.16
CA TYR A 53 -5.86 -5.27 -3.81
C TYR A 53 -7.21 -5.61 -3.21
N PHE A 54 -7.21 -6.17 -2.01
CA PHE A 54 -8.43 -6.52 -1.30
C PHE A 54 -8.24 -6.43 0.21
N ASN A 55 -9.17 -5.76 0.90
CA ASN A 55 -9.20 -5.61 2.36
C ASN A 55 -7.85 -5.20 3.01
N GLY A 56 -7.15 -4.22 2.42
CA GLY A 56 -5.86 -3.73 2.93
C GLY A 56 -4.66 -4.63 2.62
N GLN A 57 -4.85 -5.67 1.82
CA GLN A 57 -3.81 -6.56 1.33
C GLN A 57 -3.60 -6.36 -0.16
N TRP A 58 -2.35 -6.30 -0.57
CA TRP A 58 -1.95 -6.64 -1.93
C TRP A 58 -1.83 -8.16 -2.04
N ILE A 59 -2.35 -8.75 -3.12
CA ILE A 59 -2.43 -10.19 -3.32
C ILE A 59 -1.94 -10.50 -4.74
N TYR A 60 -0.97 -11.39 -4.87
CA TYR A 60 -0.52 -11.99 -6.12
C TYR A 60 -0.91 -13.45 -6.20
N LYS A 61 -1.33 -13.87 -7.39
CA LYS A 61 -1.61 -15.27 -7.72
C LYS A 61 -0.56 -15.79 -8.70
N GLY A 62 0.29 -16.69 -8.23
CA GLY A 62 1.18 -17.48 -9.07
C GLY A 62 0.48 -18.71 -9.65
N LYS A 63 1.26 -19.54 -10.32
CA LYS A 63 0.85 -20.88 -10.73
C LYS A 63 1.54 -21.89 -9.79
N THR A 64 1.17 -23.16 -9.89
CA THR A 64 1.89 -24.24 -9.21
C THR A 64 2.58 -25.11 -10.25
N GLY A 65 3.71 -25.70 -9.87
CA GLY A 65 4.53 -26.53 -10.75
C GLY A 65 5.28 -25.73 -11.82
N ASP A 66 5.37 -24.42 -11.63
CA ASP A 66 6.08 -23.44 -12.45
C ASP A 66 7.27 -22.90 -11.66
N ALA A 67 7.99 -23.77 -10.94
CA ALA A 67 9.35 -23.48 -10.48
C ALA A 67 10.37 -23.81 -11.59
N ARG A 68 11.56 -23.18 -11.56
CA ARG A 68 12.60 -23.32 -12.60
C ARG A 68 13.03 -24.77 -12.87
N ASP A 69 12.90 -25.66 -11.90
CA ASP A 69 13.12 -27.10 -12.06
C ASP A 69 11.97 -27.92 -11.48
N THR A 70 11.74 -29.07 -12.11
CA THR A 70 10.64 -30.02 -12.00
C THR A 70 10.41 -30.67 -10.63
N ASN A 71 11.09 -30.27 -9.54
CA ASN A 71 10.95 -30.89 -8.21
C ASN A 71 11.13 -29.95 -7.01
N ASN A 72 11.00 -28.62 -7.18
CA ASN A 72 11.20 -27.67 -6.09
C ASN A 72 9.89 -27.17 -5.48
N GLU A 73 8.96 -28.08 -5.15
CA GLU A 73 7.67 -27.72 -4.54
C GLU A 73 7.82 -26.91 -3.22
N ASN A 74 8.98 -27.02 -2.56
CA ASN A 74 9.35 -26.24 -1.39
C ASN A 74 9.58 -24.74 -1.70
N MET A 75 9.89 -24.40 -2.95
CA MET A 75 10.19 -23.03 -3.43
C MET A 75 9.14 -22.47 -4.39
N ASP A 76 8.21 -23.29 -4.82
CA ASP A 76 7.14 -22.96 -5.77
C ASP A 76 6.06 -22.12 -5.08
N ILE A 77 6.12 -20.80 -5.28
CA ILE A 77 5.23 -19.82 -4.63
C ILE A 77 4.04 -19.51 -5.52
N TRP A 78 2.84 -19.91 -5.07
CA TRP A 78 1.62 -19.75 -5.86
C TRP A 78 0.69 -18.65 -5.33
N GLU A 79 0.97 -18.08 -4.15
CA GLU A 79 0.26 -16.91 -3.63
C GLU A 79 1.20 -16.08 -2.76
N LEU A 80 1.27 -14.77 -2.99
CA LEU A 80 1.92 -13.83 -2.08
C LEU A 80 0.90 -12.79 -1.63
N ARG A 81 0.84 -12.52 -0.33
CA ARG A 81 0.11 -11.40 0.23
C ARG A 81 1.04 -10.47 0.98
N VAL A 82 0.77 -9.18 0.85
CA VAL A 82 1.49 -8.13 1.57
C VAL A 82 0.47 -7.12 2.11
N GLY A 83 0.58 -6.74 3.38
CA GLY A 83 -0.23 -5.68 3.97
C GLY A 83 0.50 -4.99 5.12
N GLN A 84 -0.10 -3.98 5.72
CA GLN A 84 0.51 -3.26 6.83
C GLN A 84 -0.51 -2.74 7.85
N ASP A 85 -0.03 -2.39 9.05
CA ASP A 85 -0.82 -1.73 10.10
C ASP A 85 -0.31 -0.31 10.45
N GLY A 86 0.58 0.25 9.62
CA GLY A 86 1.26 1.53 9.87
C GLY A 86 2.44 1.45 10.83
N THR A 87 2.69 0.29 11.44
CA THR A 87 3.89 0.01 12.25
C THR A 87 4.72 -1.12 11.63
N TYR A 88 4.04 -2.17 11.18
CA TYR A 88 4.66 -3.34 10.60
C TYR A 88 4.13 -3.64 9.20
N LEU A 89 5.02 -4.14 8.37
CA LEU A 89 4.72 -4.84 7.13
C LEU A 89 4.46 -6.31 7.48
N TYR A 90 3.40 -6.88 6.93
CA TYR A 90 3.05 -8.28 7.07
C TYR A 90 3.15 -8.94 5.70
N ILE A 91 3.69 -10.16 5.69
CA ILE A 91 3.91 -10.94 4.48
C ILE A 91 3.36 -12.35 4.71
N LEU A 92 2.66 -12.89 3.72
CA LEU A 92 2.29 -14.30 3.62
C LEU A 92 2.69 -14.82 2.24
N GLY A 93 3.60 -15.80 2.18
CA GLY A 93 3.87 -16.59 0.98
C GLY A 93 3.30 -17.99 1.13
N LYS A 94 2.49 -18.45 0.17
CA LYS A 94 2.02 -19.83 0.09
C LYS A 94 2.78 -20.59 -0.97
N PHE A 95 3.24 -21.77 -0.59
CA PHE A 95 4.07 -22.64 -1.39
C PHE A 95 3.31 -23.89 -1.76
N ASN A 96 3.75 -24.58 -2.81
CA ASN A 96 3.11 -25.80 -3.27
C ASN A 96 3.25 -26.92 -2.22
N ASN A 97 4.45 -27.13 -1.65
CA ASN A 97 4.69 -28.14 -0.61
C ASN A 97 5.99 -27.89 0.17
N ILE A 98 5.88 -27.26 1.35
CA ILE A 98 7.00 -27.12 2.28
C ILE A 98 7.14 -28.43 3.07
N THR A 99 8.12 -29.24 2.69
CA THR A 99 8.43 -30.53 3.32
C THR A 99 9.28 -30.41 4.58
N ASP A 100 10.07 -29.34 4.67
CA ASP A 100 10.97 -29.04 5.80
C ASP A 100 11.13 -27.52 5.91
N ILE A 101 10.88 -26.96 7.09
CA ILE A 101 10.97 -25.51 7.36
C ILE A 101 12.38 -24.96 7.15
N ASN A 102 13.40 -25.82 7.15
CA ASN A 102 14.78 -25.41 6.91
C ASN A 102 15.08 -25.15 5.43
N ASN A 103 14.21 -25.59 4.50
CA ASN A 103 14.49 -25.50 3.07
C ASN A 103 14.18 -24.14 2.45
N PRO A 104 13.02 -23.50 2.69
CA PRO A 104 12.66 -22.32 1.90
C PRO A 104 13.30 -21.04 2.39
N ILE A 105 13.73 -20.25 1.41
CA ILE A 105 13.99 -18.82 1.55
C ILE A 105 12.95 -18.10 0.70
N LEU A 106 12.26 -17.13 1.29
CA LEU A 106 11.48 -16.13 0.56
C LEU A 106 12.21 -14.79 0.70
N ALA A 107 12.74 -14.29 -0.40
CA ALA A 107 13.51 -13.06 -0.41
C ALA A 107 12.72 -11.90 -1.01
N PHE A 108 13.11 -10.70 -0.61
CA PHE A 108 12.58 -9.45 -1.09
C PHE A 108 13.70 -8.45 -1.32
N ALA A 109 13.64 -7.75 -2.45
CA ALA A 109 14.41 -6.53 -2.68
C ALA A 109 13.45 -5.36 -2.66
N PHE A 110 13.69 -4.35 -1.81
CA PHE A 110 12.85 -3.17 -1.67
C PHE A 110 13.54 -1.93 -2.24
N SER A 111 12.78 -1.15 -2.99
CA SER A 111 13.08 0.24 -3.33
C SER A 111 12.07 1.13 -2.62
N THR A 112 12.55 1.88 -1.63
CA THR A 112 11.74 2.68 -0.70
C THR A 112 11.91 4.18 -0.94
N GLY A 113 12.64 4.56 -1.98
CA GLY A 113 12.87 5.95 -2.36
C GLY A 113 14.15 6.54 -1.75
N SER A 114 14.93 5.72 -1.05
CA SER A 114 16.30 6.04 -0.66
C SER A 114 17.21 5.95 -1.90
N SER A 115 18.44 6.46 -1.81
CA SER A 115 19.37 6.53 -2.95
C SER A 115 20.03 5.17 -3.24
N GLY A 116 19.23 4.13 -3.41
CA GLY A 116 19.66 2.76 -3.67
C GLY A 116 20.67 2.65 -4.80
N THR A 117 21.60 1.71 -4.66
CA THR A 117 22.71 1.52 -5.61
C THR A 117 22.89 0.08 -6.08
N GLY A 118 22.22 -0.88 -5.44
CA GLY A 118 22.27 -2.29 -5.82
C GLY A 118 21.05 -2.70 -6.63
N ASN A 119 21.17 -3.82 -7.33
CA ASN A 119 20.12 -4.40 -8.16
C ASN A 119 20.06 -5.93 -7.98
N TRP A 120 20.41 -6.47 -6.82
CA TRP A 120 20.46 -7.91 -6.57
C TRP A 120 19.47 -8.31 -5.49
N ILE A 121 19.12 -9.59 -5.45
CA ILE A 121 18.21 -10.20 -4.47
C ILE A 121 18.75 -11.55 -3.98
N GLY A 122 18.53 -11.87 -2.70
CA GLY A 122 19.11 -13.05 -2.06
C GLY A 122 20.56 -12.86 -1.64
N ASP A 123 21.12 -13.78 -0.86
CA ASP A 123 22.48 -13.67 -0.30
C ASP A 123 23.48 -14.47 -1.12
N GLU A 124 24.55 -13.83 -1.62
CA GLU A 124 25.53 -14.41 -2.57
C GLU A 124 24.92 -15.15 -3.79
N ALA A 125 23.63 -14.92 -4.06
CA ALA A 125 22.78 -15.76 -4.90
C ALA A 125 22.96 -15.60 -6.42
N ASN A 126 23.94 -14.79 -6.83
CA ASN A 126 24.17 -14.35 -8.21
C ASN A 126 22.88 -13.98 -8.98
N THR A 127 21.88 -13.43 -8.28
CA THR A 127 20.56 -13.13 -8.84
C THR A 127 20.38 -11.62 -8.91
N PHE A 128 20.33 -11.08 -10.12
CA PHE A 128 20.20 -9.66 -10.39
C PHE A 128 18.83 -9.32 -10.94
N ILE A 129 18.35 -8.10 -10.72
CA ILE A 129 17.09 -7.59 -11.22
C ILE A 129 17.39 -6.74 -12.46
N GLU A 130 16.76 -7.09 -13.59
CA GLU A 130 16.95 -6.39 -14.85
C GLU A 130 16.54 -4.90 -14.72
N ASN A 131 17.10 -4.05 -15.58
CA ASN A 131 16.95 -2.60 -15.58
C ASN A 131 17.59 -1.89 -14.39
N SER A 132 18.37 -2.62 -13.59
CA SER A 132 19.15 -2.11 -12.45
C SER A 132 18.35 -1.15 -11.57
N PRO A 133 17.23 -1.60 -10.97
CA PRO A 133 16.46 -0.76 -10.07
C PRO A 133 17.34 -0.30 -8.91
N GLN A 134 17.04 0.87 -8.33
CA GLN A 134 17.73 1.38 -7.16
C GLN A 134 17.19 0.67 -5.91
N ILE A 135 17.73 -0.51 -5.59
CA ILE A 135 17.35 -1.26 -4.39
C ILE A 135 18.03 -0.64 -3.17
N ASP A 136 17.24 -0.45 -2.13
CA ASP A 136 17.63 0.11 -0.83
C ASP A 136 17.85 -1.00 0.21
N PHE A 137 16.99 -2.02 0.22
CA PHE A 137 17.06 -3.12 1.19
C PHE A 137 16.89 -4.47 0.53
N ASN A 138 17.71 -5.43 0.96
CA ASN A 138 17.44 -6.85 0.77
C ASN A 138 16.92 -7.45 2.06
N VAL A 139 15.93 -8.33 1.97
CA VAL A 139 15.32 -9.04 3.09
C VAL A 139 15.17 -10.50 2.74
N ILE A 140 15.62 -11.38 3.62
CA ILE A 140 15.42 -12.82 3.47
C ILE A 140 14.60 -13.35 4.64
N LEU A 141 13.56 -14.14 4.34
CA LEU A 141 12.78 -14.89 5.31
C LEU A 141 13.17 -16.36 5.17
N HIS A 142 13.74 -16.94 6.22
CA HIS A 142 14.31 -18.28 6.15
C HIS A 142 14.44 -18.89 7.55
N THR A 143 15.08 -20.05 7.64
CA THR A 143 15.49 -20.64 8.91
C THR A 143 16.99 -20.46 9.11
N GLY A 144 17.41 -19.43 9.86
CA GLY A 144 18.82 -19.07 10.07
C GLY A 144 19.58 -20.05 10.99
N THR A 145 18.90 -20.58 12.01
CA THR A 145 19.39 -21.71 12.82
C THR A 145 18.40 -22.84 12.68
N ALA A 146 18.85 -24.10 12.65
CA ALA A 146 17.98 -25.25 12.43
C ALA A 146 16.66 -25.16 13.23
N ASN A 147 15.54 -25.18 12.50
CA ASN A 147 14.17 -25.07 12.98
C ASN A 147 13.80 -23.76 13.69
N THR A 148 14.56 -22.70 13.47
CA THR A 148 14.33 -21.35 14.01
C THR A 148 14.15 -20.36 12.85
N PRO A 149 12.90 -20.12 12.41
CA PRO A 149 12.61 -19.09 11.43
C PRO A 149 13.06 -17.71 11.89
N THR A 150 13.57 -16.91 10.95
CA THR A 150 14.05 -15.55 11.19
C THR A 150 13.96 -14.73 9.91
N ALA A 151 14.18 -13.42 10.03
CA ALA A 151 14.44 -12.55 8.91
C ALA A 151 15.81 -11.86 9.07
N GLU A 152 16.51 -11.68 7.96
CA GLU A 152 17.71 -10.87 7.88
C GLU A 152 17.53 -9.77 6.85
N PHE A 153 18.11 -8.61 7.14
CA PHE A 153 18.09 -7.41 6.32
C PHE A 153 19.51 -7.04 5.93
N TYR A 154 19.64 -6.52 4.72
CA TYR A 154 20.85 -5.87 4.24
C TYR A 154 20.48 -4.49 3.69
N ASP A 155 20.99 -3.43 4.32
CA ASP A 155 20.88 -2.06 3.83
C ASP A 155 21.93 -1.83 2.73
N ILE A 156 21.48 -1.67 1.50
CA ILE A 156 22.34 -1.50 0.32
C ILE A 156 22.88 -0.07 0.23
N THR A 157 22.23 0.91 0.87
CA THR A 157 22.58 2.33 0.75
C THR A 157 23.81 2.70 1.59
N GLY A 158 24.10 1.93 2.64
CA GLY A 158 25.25 2.18 3.51
C GLY A 158 25.62 1.04 4.47
N GLY A 159 24.93 -0.11 4.40
CA GLY A 159 25.22 -1.28 5.21
C GLY A 159 26.44 -2.07 4.72
N SER A 160 27.02 -2.86 5.61
CA SER A 160 28.17 -3.72 5.31
C SER A 160 27.96 -5.19 5.67
N ASN A 161 26.87 -5.53 6.35
CA ASN A 161 26.57 -6.88 6.84
C ASN A 161 25.06 -7.08 6.95
N TRP A 162 24.64 -8.33 6.86
CA TRP A 162 23.28 -8.75 7.20
C TRP A 162 23.00 -8.64 8.71
N TYR A 163 21.76 -8.28 9.06
CA TYR A 163 21.32 -8.12 10.45
C TYR A 163 19.83 -8.42 10.63
N THR A 164 19.43 -8.79 11.85
CA THR A 164 18.01 -8.93 12.22
C THR A 164 17.56 -7.73 13.08
N PRO A 165 16.62 -6.90 12.60
CA PRO A 165 16.00 -5.84 13.39
C PRO A 165 15.19 -6.38 14.57
N ASN A 166 15.06 -5.54 15.60
CA ASN A 166 14.16 -5.82 16.72
C ASN A 166 12.70 -5.78 16.26
N GLY A 167 11.88 -6.73 16.74
CA GLY A 167 10.43 -6.74 16.50
C GLY A 167 9.99 -7.58 15.30
N VAL A 168 10.93 -8.15 14.55
CA VAL A 168 10.68 -9.15 13.51
C VAL A 168 10.02 -10.40 14.12
N GLN A 169 9.06 -10.95 13.40
CA GLN A 169 8.54 -12.30 13.63
C GLN A 169 8.47 -13.03 12.30
N VAL A 170 8.82 -14.31 12.29
CA VAL A 170 8.69 -15.20 11.13
C VAL A 170 8.14 -16.54 11.60
N SER A 171 7.21 -17.11 10.84
CA SER A 171 6.72 -18.48 11.00
C SER A 171 6.80 -19.21 9.66
N ILE A 172 7.25 -20.45 9.68
CA ILE A 172 7.27 -21.33 8.51
C ILE A 172 6.51 -22.60 8.89
N SER A 173 5.49 -22.96 8.11
CA SER A 173 4.57 -24.05 8.41
C SER A 173 4.58 -25.09 7.31
N THR A 174 5.01 -26.32 7.63
CA THR A 174 4.93 -27.47 6.72
C THR A 174 3.51 -28.04 6.62
N SER A 175 2.66 -27.80 7.63
CA SER A 175 1.27 -28.28 7.60
C SER A 175 0.37 -27.42 6.71
N ASN A 176 0.65 -26.11 6.65
CA ASN A 176 -0.11 -25.16 5.84
C ASN A 176 0.64 -24.72 4.57
N ASN A 177 1.91 -25.12 4.40
CA ASN A 177 2.78 -24.72 3.30
C ASN A 177 2.92 -23.20 3.17
N VAL A 178 3.15 -22.52 4.30
CA VAL A 178 3.24 -21.06 4.32
C VAL A 178 4.49 -20.54 5.01
N ILE A 179 4.93 -19.37 4.56
CA ILE A 179 5.83 -18.48 5.30
C ILE A 179 5.04 -17.23 5.65
N GLU A 180 5.03 -16.88 6.93
CA GLU A 180 4.48 -15.62 7.42
C GLU A 180 5.58 -14.79 8.06
N ALA A 181 5.51 -13.48 7.87
CA ALA A 181 6.40 -12.57 8.56
C ALA A 181 5.72 -11.27 8.95
N ARG A 182 6.24 -10.67 10.03
CA ARG A 182 5.98 -9.30 10.46
C ARG A 182 7.31 -8.58 10.55
N LEU A 183 7.48 -7.53 9.76
CA LEU A 183 8.70 -6.74 9.62
C LEU A 183 8.44 -5.30 10.06
N PRO A 184 9.29 -4.67 10.89
CA PRO A 184 9.09 -3.27 11.26
C PRO A 184 9.29 -2.36 10.04
N LEU A 185 8.30 -1.53 9.71
CA LEU A 185 8.39 -0.59 8.57
C LEU A 185 9.56 0.38 8.73
N SER A 186 9.84 0.80 9.97
CA SER A 186 10.97 1.66 10.30
C SER A 186 12.33 1.04 10.01
N SER A 187 12.45 -0.29 9.98
CA SER A 187 13.70 -0.99 9.64
C SER A 187 13.92 -1.10 8.13
N LEU A 188 12.88 -0.83 7.34
CA LEU A 188 12.91 -0.70 5.88
C LEU A 188 12.93 0.77 5.43
N GLU A 189 12.97 1.71 6.39
CA GLU A 189 12.82 3.14 6.14
C GLU A 189 11.50 3.51 5.43
N ILE A 190 10.47 2.69 5.57
CA ILE A 190 9.14 2.95 5.01
C ILE A 190 8.33 3.70 6.07
N SER A 191 7.82 4.87 5.73
CA SER A 191 6.88 5.60 6.56
C SER A 191 5.47 5.02 6.44
N ASN A 192 4.63 5.23 7.46
CA ASN A 192 3.22 4.83 7.37
C ASN A 192 2.55 5.52 6.15
N GLY A 193 1.91 4.73 5.30
CA GLY A 193 1.27 5.20 4.06
C GLY A 193 2.24 5.57 2.93
N GLU A 194 3.54 5.32 3.08
CA GLU A 194 4.52 5.52 2.01
C GLU A 194 4.45 4.37 1.00
N ASN A 195 4.40 4.72 -0.28
CA ASN A 195 4.50 3.75 -1.36
C ASN A 195 5.93 3.22 -1.40
N PHE A 196 6.05 1.92 -1.61
CA PHE A 196 7.34 1.29 -1.91
C PHE A 196 7.18 0.33 -3.07
N THR A 197 8.30 0.02 -3.70
CA THR A 197 8.37 -1.02 -4.72
C THR A 197 9.16 -2.19 -4.18
N PHE A 198 8.74 -3.41 -4.49
CA PHE A 198 9.51 -4.59 -4.15
C PHE A 198 9.51 -5.62 -5.27
N TRP A 199 10.51 -6.49 -5.20
CA TRP A 199 10.63 -7.71 -5.98
C TRP A 199 10.73 -8.87 -5.02
N SER A 200 10.29 -10.06 -5.42
CA SER A 200 10.40 -11.24 -4.58
C SER A 200 10.62 -12.50 -5.40
N CYS A 201 11.47 -13.36 -4.85
CA CYS A 201 11.81 -14.65 -5.38
C CYS A 201 12.14 -15.61 -4.25
N THR A 202 12.19 -16.89 -4.58
CA THR A 202 12.46 -17.98 -3.64
C THR A 202 13.81 -18.61 -3.94
N PHE A 203 14.48 -19.04 -2.89
CA PHE A 203 15.77 -19.73 -2.97
C PHE A 203 15.73 -20.98 -2.11
N LEU A 204 16.50 -21.99 -2.52
CA LEU A 204 16.78 -23.11 -1.65
C LEU A 204 17.84 -22.70 -0.62
N ASN A 205 17.51 -22.85 0.66
CA ASN A 205 18.44 -22.60 1.75
C ASN A 205 19.61 -23.61 1.70
N GLN A 206 20.84 -23.13 1.82
CA GLN A 206 22.04 -23.95 1.71
C GLN A 206 22.10 -25.01 2.82
N LYS A 207 21.97 -26.29 2.46
CA LYS A 207 22.06 -27.38 3.45
C LYS A 207 23.50 -27.74 3.77
N THR A 208 24.17 -27.03 4.68
CA THR A 208 25.51 -27.42 5.15
C THR A 208 25.49 -28.16 6.48
N SER A 209 24.57 -29.11 6.64
CA SER A 209 24.51 -30.21 7.64
C SER A 209 24.83 -29.97 9.15
N THR A 210 25.32 -28.81 9.60
CA THR A 210 25.82 -28.57 10.98
C THR A 210 26.09 -27.11 11.38
N SER A 211 25.99 -26.09 10.51
CA SER A 211 26.37 -24.70 10.85
C SER A 211 25.39 -23.66 10.29
N ASN A 212 25.17 -22.61 11.08
CA ASN A 212 24.43 -21.37 10.84
C ASN A 212 24.12 -21.07 9.37
N TYR A 213 22.82 -21.06 9.04
CA TYR A 213 22.25 -20.64 7.76
C TYR A 213 22.10 -19.12 7.68
N TRP A 214 22.90 -18.38 8.44
CA TRP A 214 22.79 -16.93 8.53
C TRP A 214 23.57 -16.30 7.37
N ALA A 215 22.97 -15.33 6.71
CA ALA A 215 23.59 -14.61 5.59
C ALA A 215 24.82 -13.80 6.01
N ASN A 216 24.94 -13.47 7.30
CA ASN A 216 26.15 -12.82 7.83
C ASN A 216 27.32 -13.80 8.11
N ASP A 217 27.07 -15.11 8.10
CA ASP A 217 28.06 -16.15 8.42
C ASP A 217 28.52 -16.92 7.15
N GLY A 218 28.04 -16.52 5.97
CA GLY A 218 28.35 -17.09 4.65
C GLY A 218 27.11 -17.12 3.75
N ASP A 219 27.26 -17.64 2.53
CA ASP A 219 26.16 -17.83 1.59
C ASP A 219 25.08 -18.76 2.16
N CYS A 220 23.90 -18.20 2.44
CA CYS A 220 22.75 -18.97 2.88
C CYS A 220 21.87 -19.48 1.73
N THR A 221 22.16 -19.11 0.48
CA THR A 221 21.49 -19.67 -0.69
C THR A 221 22.27 -20.84 -1.27
N ASN A 222 21.58 -21.71 -2.01
CA ASN A 222 22.23 -22.86 -2.62
C ASN A 222 22.59 -22.55 -4.07
N ASP A 223 23.89 -22.54 -4.37
CA ASP A 223 24.48 -22.51 -5.73
C ASP A 223 23.77 -23.49 -6.68
N TRP A 224 22.79 -23.01 -7.44
CA TRP A 224 21.98 -23.81 -8.36
C TRP A 224 22.51 -23.68 -9.78
N GLY A 225 23.43 -24.58 -10.16
CA GLY A 225 24.08 -24.59 -11.48
C GLY A 225 25.57 -24.26 -11.45
N GLY A 226 26.12 -23.98 -10.27
CA GLY A 226 27.53 -23.61 -10.05
C GLY A 226 27.68 -22.12 -9.73
N SER A 227 28.90 -21.70 -9.39
CA SER A 227 29.21 -20.37 -8.82
C SER A 227 28.87 -19.15 -9.66
N ASP A 228 28.46 -19.35 -10.92
CA ASP A 228 28.15 -18.28 -11.87
C ASP A 228 26.70 -18.39 -12.39
N SER A 229 25.83 -19.18 -11.74
CA SER A 229 24.41 -19.31 -12.07
C SER A 229 23.54 -18.60 -11.04
N PRO A 230 22.38 -18.03 -11.41
CA PRO A 230 21.46 -17.46 -10.43
C PRO A 230 20.81 -18.58 -9.60
N ASP A 231 20.70 -18.35 -8.29
CA ASP A 231 20.17 -19.35 -7.35
C ASP A 231 18.66 -19.28 -7.18
N ALA A 232 18.02 -18.23 -7.72
CA ALA A 232 16.57 -18.09 -7.67
C ALA A 232 15.89 -19.28 -8.34
N VAL A 233 14.93 -19.85 -7.61
CA VAL A 233 14.21 -21.07 -7.99
C VAL A 233 12.85 -20.74 -8.57
N ASP A 234 12.16 -19.76 -7.99
CA ASP A 234 10.86 -19.28 -8.46
C ASP A 234 10.69 -17.80 -8.10
N GLY A 235 9.78 -17.10 -8.77
CA GLY A 235 9.43 -15.75 -8.38
C GLY A 235 8.32 -15.13 -9.20
N MET A 236 8.08 -13.85 -8.93
CA MET A 236 6.80 -13.23 -9.24
C MET A 236 6.81 -12.44 -10.56
N THR A 237 5.91 -12.81 -11.47
CA THR A 237 5.83 -12.29 -12.84
C THR A 237 4.55 -11.49 -13.11
N GLU A 238 4.35 -10.33 -12.51
CA GLU A 238 3.11 -9.59 -12.76
C GLU A 238 2.94 -9.16 -14.23
N GLY A 239 1.76 -9.42 -14.81
CA GLY A 239 1.32 -8.84 -16.09
C GLY A 239 1.57 -9.71 -17.33
N TRP A 240 2.04 -10.95 -17.17
CA TRP A 240 2.24 -11.90 -18.26
C TRP A 240 1.15 -12.99 -18.26
N THR A 241 0.71 -13.39 -19.45
CA THR A 241 -0.42 -14.32 -19.65
C THR A 241 0.01 -15.70 -20.16
N VAL A 242 1.32 -15.90 -20.34
CA VAL A 242 1.88 -17.19 -20.73
C VAL A 242 2.25 -17.97 -19.48
N ASP A 243 1.98 -19.26 -19.53
CA ASP A 243 2.15 -20.30 -18.51
C ASP A 243 3.61 -20.54 -18.03
N GLU A 244 4.47 -19.56 -18.23
CA GLU A 244 5.92 -19.63 -18.06
C GLU A 244 6.27 -18.82 -16.80
N ASN A 245 6.95 -19.44 -15.85
CA ASN A 245 7.76 -18.74 -14.84
C ASN A 245 8.65 -17.72 -15.57
N TRP A 246 9.27 -16.80 -14.82
CA TRP A 246 10.20 -15.72 -15.23
C TRP A 246 11.20 -15.96 -16.36
N TRP A 247 11.32 -17.19 -16.85
CA TRP A 247 12.21 -17.63 -17.88
C TRP A 247 11.40 -17.93 -19.12
N ASN A 248 11.12 -16.89 -19.90
CA ASN A 248 11.19 -17.13 -21.33
C ASN A 248 12.64 -17.53 -21.57
N ARG A 249 12.88 -18.84 -21.74
CA ARG A 249 14.10 -19.35 -22.34
C ARG A 249 14.09 -18.85 -23.78
N SER A 250 14.26 -17.54 -23.98
CA SER A 250 14.84 -17.06 -25.21
C SER A 250 16.18 -17.77 -25.25
N GLU A 251 16.38 -18.61 -26.25
CA GLU A 251 17.62 -19.35 -26.45
C GLU A 251 18.80 -18.39 -26.77
N PHE A 252 18.76 -17.14 -26.28
CA PHE A 252 19.50 -16.00 -26.79
C PHE A 252 20.12 -15.04 -25.77
N ASP A 253 19.99 -15.21 -24.45
CA ASP A 253 20.85 -14.45 -23.50
C ASP A 253 21.17 -15.15 -22.17
N ASP A 254 21.81 -16.32 -22.26
CA ASP A 254 22.41 -17.08 -21.14
C ASP A 254 23.79 -16.49 -20.73
N LEU A 255 23.87 -15.17 -20.49
CA LEU A 255 25.14 -14.51 -20.13
C LEU A 255 25.12 -13.54 -18.94
N ASN A 256 23.95 -13.10 -18.43
CA ASN A 256 23.92 -12.02 -17.42
C ASN A 256 23.29 -12.34 -16.06
N ASN A 257 22.80 -13.57 -15.81
CA ASN A 257 22.20 -13.96 -14.51
C ASN A 257 21.08 -13.03 -13.99
N ASP A 258 20.38 -12.37 -14.91
CA ASP A 258 19.34 -11.39 -14.60
C ASP A 258 17.94 -12.04 -14.50
N ILE A 259 17.10 -11.51 -13.60
CA ILE A 259 15.66 -11.69 -13.60
C ILE A 259 15.09 -10.77 -14.67
N GLU A 260 14.83 -11.32 -15.85
CA GLU A 260 14.24 -10.59 -16.98
C GLU A 260 12.77 -10.18 -16.73
N ASN A 261 12.39 -9.01 -17.25
CA ASN A 261 11.05 -8.44 -17.22
C ASN A 261 10.45 -8.26 -15.82
N ALA A 262 11.32 -8.13 -14.81
CA ALA A 262 10.97 -7.84 -13.43
C ALA A 262 10.52 -6.38 -13.24
N ASN A 263 9.33 -6.04 -13.73
CA ASN A 263 8.66 -4.83 -13.24
C ASN A 263 8.40 -5.03 -11.74
N GLY A 264 8.98 -4.15 -10.92
CA GLY A 264 8.77 -4.20 -9.48
C GLY A 264 7.29 -3.99 -9.15
N VAL A 265 6.83 -4.68 -8.12
CA VAL A 265 5.50 -4.46 -7.58
C VAL A 265 5.55 -3.19 -6.75
N THR A 266 5.02 -2.09 -7.31
CA THR A 266 4.77 -0.91 -6.50
C THR A 266 3.52 -1.16 -5.66
N ILE A 267 3.72 -1.35 -4.35
CA ILE A 267 2.60 -1.28 -3.42
C ILE A 267 2.24 0.18 -3.30
N ILE A 268 1.17 0.53 -4.02
CA ILE A 268 0.48 1.77 -3.80
C ILE A 268 -0.40 1.51 -2.60
N PHE A 269 0.07 1.94 -1.41
CA PHE A 269 -0.88 2.18 -0.35
C PHE A 269 -1.66 3.40 -0.80
N ASN A 270 -2.72 3.11 -1.55
CA ASN A 270 -3.91 3.92 -1.43
C ASN A 270 -4.27 3.81 0.05
N ASP A 271 -3.72 4.71 0.86
CA ASP A 271 -4.60 5.53 1.64
C ASP A 271 -5.73 5.86 0.67
N ALA A 272 -6.89 5.19 0.78
CA ALA A 272 -8.07 5.69 0.09
C ALA A 272 -8.07 7.14 0.53
N PRO A 273 -7.79 8.10 -0.39
CA PRO A 273 -7.13 9.35 -0.05
C PRO A 273 -7.80 9.84 1.20
N LEU A 274 -7.09 9.85 2.34
CA LEU A 274 -7.73 10.29 3.56
C LEU A 274 -8.32 11.64 3.19
N PRO A 275 -9.66 11.79 3.28
CA PRO A 275 -10.32 12.98 2.81
C PRO A 275 -9.59 14.15 3.43
N VAL A 276 -9.28 15.16 2.62
CA VAL A 276 -8.49 16.33 2.98
C VAL A 276 -8.58 16.57 4.49
N THR A 277 -7.46 16.47 5.20
CA THR A 277 -7.51 16.64 6.66
C THR A 277 -7.78 18.11 6.92
N LEU A 278 -9.05 18.45 7.13
CA LEU A 278 -9.49 19.82 7.15
C LEU A 278 -9.23 20.42 8.52
N ALA A 279 -8.18 21.25 8.62
CA ALA A 279 -7.85 21.98 9.84
C ALA A 279 -8.95 22.97 10.23
N SER A 280 -9.55 23.62 9.22
CA SER A 280 -10.63 24.58 9.43
C SER A 280 -11.45 24.82 8.18
N PHE A 281 -12.73 25.14 8.36
CA PHE A 281 -13.59 25.72 7.34
C PHE A 281 -14.49 26.77 7.98
N THR A 282 -14.36 28.00 7.49
CA THR A 282 -15.05 29.18 8.03
C THR A 282 -15.63 30.01 6.90
N ALA A 283 -16.74 30.67 7.19
CA ALA A 283 -17.36 31.63 6.28
C ALA A 283 -17.79 32.84 7.09
N PHE A 284 -17.50 34.02 6.58
CA PHE A 284 -17.85 35.26 7.24
C PHE A 284 -18.24 36.32 6.21
N ARG A 285 -19.15 37.20 6.61
CA ARG A 285 -19.54 38.36 5.81
C ARG A 285 -18.41 39.39 5.81
N LEU A 286 -18.08 39.92 4.64
CA LEU A 286 -17.20 41.06 4.47
C LEU A 286 -17.87 42.06 3.53
N ASN A 287 -18.38 43.16 4.08
CA ASN A 287 -19.16 44.18 3.37
C ASN A 287 -20.35 43.59 2.57
N ASP A 288 -20.15 43.42 1.25
CA ASP A 288 -21.10 43.07 0.20
C ASP A 288 -20.97 41.63 -0.31
N HIS A 289 -20.04 40.83 0.23
CA HIS A 289 -19.84 39.43 -0.15
C HIS A 289 -19.60 38.53 1.08
N VAL A 290 -19.65 37.22 0.86
CA VAL A 290 -19.24 36.22 1.85
C VAL A 290 -17.87 35.67 1.47
N THR A 291 -16.92 35.74 2.40
CA THR A 291 -15.61 35.10 2.24
C THR A 291 -15.61 33.76 2.94
N LEU A 292 -15.32 32.70 2.19
CA LEU A 292 -15.07 31.36 2.69
C LEU A 292 -13.55 31.16 2.77
N LYS A 293 -13.08 30.60 3.88
CA LYS A 293 -11.68 30.22 4.08
C LYS A 293 -11.60 28.84 4.69
N TRP A 294 -10.73 28.01 4.12
CA TRP A 294 -10.40 26.72 4.69
C TRP A 294 -8.90 26.49 4.65
N THR A 295 -8.48 25.57 5.52
CA THR A 295 -7.09 25.16 5.63
C THR A 295 -7.06 23.64 5.68
N THR A 296 -6.21 23.06 4.86
CA THR A 296 -5.91 21.63 4.84
C THR A 296 -4.64 21.42 5.66
N GLU A 297 -4.58 20.41 6.52
CA GLU A 297 -3.35 19.99 7.20
C GLU A 297 -2.49 19.14 6.26
N SER A 298 -3.15 18.26 5.50
CA SER A 298 -2.60 17.45 4.42
C SER A 298 -3.65 17.23 3.33
N GLU A 299 -3.18 16.89 2.13
CA GLU A 299 -3.97 16.56 0.94
C GLU A 299 -3.40 15.30 0.32
N ILE A 300 -4.26 14.35 -0.04
CA ILE A 300 -3.87 13.12 -0.72
C ILE A 300 -4.86 12.94 -1.86
N GLY A 301 -4.36 12.78 -3.08
CA GLY A 301 -5.17 12.66 -4.29
C GLY A 301 -6.20 13.79 -4.49
N ASN A 302 -6.02 14.99 -3.94
CA ASN A 302 -7.01 16.07 -4.04
C ASN A 302 -6.95 16.73 -5.44
N ALA A 303 -8.02 16.57 -6.23
CA ALA A 303 -8.16 17.28 -7.51
C ALA A 303 -8.54 18.75 -7.29
N GLY A 304 -9.33 19.01 -6.25
CA GLY A 304 -9.65 20.35 -5.80
C GLY A 304 -10.98 20.42 -5.08
N PHE A 305 -11.54 21.63 -5.00
CA PHE A 305 -12.71 21.92 -4.18
C PHE A 305 -13.89 22.44 -5.01
N GLU A 306 -15.10 22.07 -4.58
CA GLU A 306 -16.34 22.72 -4.98
C GLU A 306 -16.98 23.45 -3.80
N ILE A 307 -17.64 24.56 -4.09
CA ILE A 307 -18.41 25.31 -3.10
C ILE A 307 -19.87 25.15 -3.43
N GLU A 308 -20.63 24.58 -2.49
CA GLU A 308 -22.08 24.50 -2.59
C GLU A 308 -22.75 25.50 -1.67
N ARG A 309 -23.83 26.13 -2.13
CA ARG A 309 -24.61 27.11 -1.38
C ARG A 309 -26.10 26.80 -1.41
N ALA A 310 -26.77 27.04 -0.28
CA ALA A 310 -28.22 27.01 -0.14
C ALA A 310 -28.73 28.25 0.63
N ILE A 311 -30.02 28.54 0.46
CA ILE A 311 -30.77 29.54 1.26
C ILE A 311 -31.58 28.91 2.40
N ASP A 312 -31.61 27.58 2.45
CA ASP A 312 -32.19 26.75 3.52
C ASP A 312 -31.12 25.75 3.98
N GLN A 313 -31.12 25.40 5.26
CA GLN A 313 -30.14 24.49 5.87
C GLN A 313 -30.20 23.07 5.31
N ASN A 314 -31.41 22.59 4.98
CA ASN A 314 -31.65 21.16 4.78
C ASN A 314 -31.99 20.77 3.33
N GLU A 315 -32.17 21.73 2.42
CA GLU A 315 -32.55 21.46 1.03
C GLU A 315 -31.89 22.42 0.02
N ASN A 316 -31.74 21.97 -1.23
CA ASN A 316 -31.38 22.79 -2.41
C ASN A 316 -29.97 23.42 -2.44
N PHE A 317 -28.95 22.68 -2.00
CA PHE A 317 -27.56 23.09 -2.26
C PHE A 317 -27.26 23.08 -3.76
N THR A 318 -26.63 24.15 -4.23
CA THR A 318 -26.19 24.31 -5.63
C THR A 318 -24.71 24.63 -5.67
N THR A 319 -23.96 23.96 -6.55
CA THR A 319 -22.55 24.27 -6.78
C THR A 319 -22.42 25.66 -7.41
N ILE A 320 -21.76 26.58 -6.71
CA ILE A 320 -21.55 27.97 -7.15
C ILE A 320 -20.15 28.20 -7.73
N SER A 321 -19.20 27.33 -7.44
CA SER A 321 -17.83 27.31 -8.00
C SER A 321 -17.22 25.91 -7.87
N SER A 322 -16.33 25.55 -8.79
CA SER A 322 -15.58 24.28 -8.79
C SER A 322 -14.15 24.50 -9.29
N TYR A 323 -13.22 23.65 -8.86
CA TYR A 323 -11.81 23.64 -9.28
C TYR A 323 -11.62 23.51 -10.80
N LEU A 324 -12.60 22.93 -11.49
CA LEU A 324 -12.62 22.83 -12.95
C LEU A 324 -12.69 24.19 -13.65
N GLN A 325 -13.21 25.23 -12.98
CA GLN A 325 -13.32 26.58 -13.55
C GLN A 325 -12.56 27.65 -12.76
N ASN A 326 -12.19 27.38 -11.51
CA ASN A 326 -11.48 28.32 -10.65
C ASN A 326 -10.12 27.75 -10.22
N PRO A 327 -9.00 28.27 -10.77
CA PRO A 327 -7.66 27.81 -10.43
C PRO A 327 -7.30 27.93 -8.94
N GLY A 328 -7.92 28.87 -8.22
CA GLY A 328 -7.71 29.03 -6.77
C GLY A 328 -8.37 27.94 -5.93
N LEU A 329 -9.14 27.04 -6.54
CA LEU A 329 -9.76 25.87 -5.90
C LEU A 329 -9.08 24.56 -6.31
N ILE A 330 -8.05 24.59 -7.14
CA ILE A 330 -7.29 23.39 -7.53
C ILE A 330 -6.50 22.90 -6.32
N GLY A 331 -6.61 21.60 -6.08
CA GLY A 331 -5.88 20.89 -5.04
C GLY A 331 -4.39 20.76 -5.34
N GLN A 332 -3.60 20.38 -4.35
CA GLN A 332 -2.18 20.10 -4.56
C GLN A 332 -1.90 18.66 -5.03
N GLY A 333 -2.92 17.85 -5.30
CA GLY A 333 -2.77 16.42 -5.54
C GLY A 333 -2.36 15.73 -4.25
N ASN A 334 -1.06 15.63 -4.01
CA ASN A 334 -0.48 15.07 -2.79
C ASN A 334 0.37 16.14 -2.07
N SER A 335 0.06 16.41 -0.80
CA SER A 335 0.81 17.33 0.04
C SER A 335 0.69 16.97 1.52
N SER A 336 1.82 16.78 2.17
CA SER A 336 1.92 16.71 3.65
C SER A 336 2.04 18.09 4.32
N LYS A 337 2.02 19.18 3.53
CA LYS A 337 2.09 20.56 4.02
C LYS A 337 0.70 21.17 4.12
N GLN A 338 0.55 22.06 5.10
CA GLN A 338 -0.64 22.88 5.28
C GLN A 338 -0.84 23.83 4.09
N HIS A 339 -2.04 23.82 3.48
CA HIS A 339 -2.44 24.77 2.44
C HIS A 339 -3.65 25.58 2.86
N ARG A 340 -3.72 26.82 2.37
CA ARG A 340 -4.80 27.77 2.70
C ARG A 340 -5.49 28.22 1.44
N TYR A 341 -6.80 28.12 1.47
CA TYR A 341 -7.66 28.45 0.34
C TYR A 341 -8.69 29.49 0.74
N SER A 342 -9.18 30.22 -0.24
CA SER A 342 -10.24 31.19 -0.06
C SER A 342 -11.12 31.32 -1.28
N PHE A 343 -12.40 31.57 -1.06
CA PHE A 343 -13.37 31.86 -2.09
C PHE A 343 -14.29 33.01 -1.67
N GLU A 344 -14.64 33.88 -2.61
CA GLU A 344 -15.53 35.02 -2.38
C GLU A 344 -16.85 34.79 -3.15
N ASP A 345 -17.95 34.68 -2.40
CA ASP A 345 -19.29 34.67 -2.98
C ASP A 345 -19.86 36.10 -3.03
N VAL A 346 -19.75 36.72 -4.20
CA VAL A 346 -20.29 38.05 -4.52
C VAL A 346 -21.75 38.03 -4.97
N ARG A 347 -22.39 36.85 -5.07
CA ARG A 347 -23.77 36.68 -5.53
C ARG A 347 -24.73 36.51 -4.36
N VAL A 348 -24.46 37.20 -3.26
CA VAL A 348 -25.27 37.24 -2.03
C VAL A 348 -26.04 38.55 -1.94
N ALA A 349 -27.19 38.53 -1.27
CA ALA A 349 -28.08 39.67 -1.11
C ALA A 349 -28.39 39.92 0.37
N GLU A 350 -28.47 41.20 0.74
CA GLU A 350 -28.85 41.61 2.09
C GLU A 350 -30.22 41.08 2.50
N GLY A 351 -30.35 40.71 3.78
CA GLY A 351 -31.61 40.21 4.34
C GLY A 351 -31.80 38.70 4.23
N HIS A 352 -30.81 37.98 3.70
CA HIS A 352 -30.85 36.53 3.56
C HIS A 352 -29.86 35.81 4.50
N GLU A 353 -30.17 34.55 4.79
CA GLU A 353 -29.24 33.62 5.41
C GLU A 353 -28.71 32.68 4.32
N TYR A 354 -27.42 32.37 4.39
CA TYR A 354 -26.77 31.47 3.45
C TYR A 354 -26.09 30.33 4.20
N TRP A 355 -26.19 29.14 3.62
CA TRP A 355 -25.52 27.93 4.10
C TRP A 355 -24.51 27.49 3.04
N TYR A 356 -23.29 27.18 3.49
CA TYR A 356 -22.21 26.77 2.61
C TYR A 356 -21.68 25.41 2.99
N LYS A 357 -21.45 24.55 1.99
CA LYS A 357 -20.65 23.33 2.12
C LYS A 357 -19.37 23.48 1.30
N LEU A 358 -18.30 22.92 1.84
CA LEU A 358 -17.09 22.65 1.09
C LEU A 358 -17.15 21.20 0.61
N VAL A 359 -16.93 20.99 -0.68
CA VAL A 359 -16.83 19.66 -1.26
C VAL A 359 -15.38 19.44 -1.67
N ASP A 360 -14.72 18.49 -1.04
CA ASP A 360 -13.44 17.95 -1.45
C ASP A 360 -13.66 16.90 -2.55
N VAL A 361 -12.97 17.04 -3.68
CA VAL A 361 -13.04 16.12 -4.82
C VAL A 361 -11.67 15.52 -5.06
N ASP A 362 -11.59 14.19 -5.02
CA ASP A 362 -10.35 13.47 -5.31
C ASP A 362 -10.12 13.27 -6.84
N VAL A 363 -8.92 12.81 -7.21
CA VAL A 363 -8.53 12.52 -8.60
C VAL A 363 -9.35 11.40 -9.26
N ASN A 364 -10.07 10.60 -8.46
CA ASN A 364 -10.98 9.55 -8.94
C ASN A 364 -12.44 10.05 -9.04
N GLY A 365 -12.71 11.30 -8.62
CA GLY A 365 -14.03 11.92 -8.63
C GLY A 365 -14.89 11.61 -7.41
N ASN A 366 -14.35 10.99 -6.36
CA ASN A 366 -15.04 10.81 -5.09
C ASN A 366 -15.21 12.15 -4.38
N ARG A 367 -16.30 12.30 -3.63
CA ARG A 367 -16.71 13.58 -3.02
C ARG A 367 -16.85 13.45 -1.51
N THR A 368 -16.17 14.32 -0.77
CA THR A 368 -16.29 14.46 0.69
C THR A 368 -16.86 15.83 1.04
N PHE A 369 -17.80 15.90 1.99
CA PHE A 369 -18.55 17.12 2.30
C PHE A 369 -18.24 17.62 3.71
N TYR A 370 -17.99 18.93 3.84
CA TYR A 370 -17.78 19.60 5.11
C TYR A 370 -18.79 20.74 5.31
N GLY A 371 -19.22 20.92 6.56
CA GLY A 371 -20.31 21.84 6.93
C GLY A 371 -21.68 21.13 6.97
N PRO A 372 -22.79 21.83 6.69
CA PRO A 372 -22.86 23.21 6.23
C PRO A 372 -22.54 24.22 7.34
N ILE A 373 -21.98 25.38 6.96
CA ILE A 373 -21.79 26.52 7.86
C ILE A 373 -22.71 27.67 7.47
N LYS A 374 -23.29 28.33 8.48
CA LYS A 374 -24.26 29.41 8.31
C LYS A 374 -23.58 30.77 8.29
N VAL A 375 -23.96 31.63 7.36
CA VAL A 375 -23.64 33.06 7.38
C VAL A 375 -24.91 33.88 7.38
N ASN A 376 -25.07 34.73 8.39
CA ASN A 376 -26.12 35.74 8.42
C ASN A 376 -25.71 36.91 7.55
N PHE A 377 -26.35 37.06 6.40
CA PHE A 377 -26.22 38.24 5.55
C PHE A 377 -27.39 39.21 5.80
N SER A 378 -27.87 39.25 7.05
CA SER A 378 -28.95 40.14 7.48
C SER A 378 -28.46 41.59 7.57
N LYS A 379 -29.39 42.53 7.33
CA LYS A 379 -29.10 43.96 7.47
C LYS A 379 -28.67 44.23 8.92
N GLY A 380 -27.51 44.85 9.10
CA GLY A 380 -27.15 45.40 10.40
C GLY A 380 -28.23 46.42 10.78
N ILE A 381 -29.03 46.12 11.80
CA ILE A 381 -29.89 47.15 12.39
C ILE A 381 -28.94 48.10 13.10
N ALA A 382 -28.68 49.25 12.51
CA ALA A 382 -28.05 50.35 13.20
C ALA A 382 -29.03 50.82 14.29
N THR A 383 -28.81 50.40 15.53
CA THR A 383 -29.50 50.96 16.68
C THR A 383 -28.97 52.38 16.86
N ILE A 384 -29.70 53.38 16.36
CA ILE A 384 -29.45 54.78 16.71
C ILE A 384 -29.94 54.95 18.15
N SER A 385 -29.02 55.01 19.11
CA SER A 385 -29.34 55.56 20.43
C SER A 385 -29.45 57.08 20.28
N THR A 386 -30.66 57.62 20.30
CA THR A 386 -30.86 59.05 20.57
C THR A 386 -30.62 59.29 22.06
N GLN A 387 -29.84 60.34 22.38
CA GLN A 387 -29.51 60.78 23.74
C GLN A 387 -30.74 61.02 24.61
#